data_AF-A0A816YZ92-F1
#
_entry.id   AF-A0A816YZ92-F1
#
_cell.length_a   1.000
_cell.length_b   1.000
_cell.length_c   1.000
_cell.angle_alpha   90.00
_cell.angle_beta   90.00
_cell.angle_gamma   90.00
#
_symmetry.space_group_name_H-M   'P 1'
#
loop_
_entity.id
_entity.type
_entity.pdbx_description
1 polymer ?
#
loop_
_entity_poly.entity_id
_entity_poly.type
_entity_poly.pdbx_seq_one_letter_code
_entity_poly.pdbx_strand_id
1 'polypeptide(L)' 'TNAVVCTCITGFTNTGTDDSVVCTDTCTINNGGCNPSAACTHDTATNAVVCTCKTGFTNTGTAANVVCQGTLIDCRT' A
#
# COMPACT_ATOMS: atom_id res chain seq x y z
N THR A 1 -6.58 -8.59 35.00
CA THR A 1 -7.47 -8.73 33.83
C THR A 1 -6.59 -9.04 32.64
N ASN A 2 -6.68 -10.24 32.06
CA ASN A 2 -5.91 -10.59 30.86
C ASN A 2 -6.71 -10.13 29.64
N ALA A 3 -6.38 -8.97 29.08
CA ALA A 3 -6.97 -8.51 27.82
C ALA A 3 -6.24 -9.21 26.66
N VAL A 4 -6.95 -10.02 25.88
CA VAL A 4 -6.43 -10.55 24.62
C VAL A 4 -6.69 -9.49 23.55
N VAL A 5 -5.61 -8.88 23.05
CA VAL A 5 -5.69 -7.90 21.96
C VAL A 5 -5.50 -8.65 20.64
N CYS A 6 -6.51 -8.62 19.80
CA CYS A 6 -6.40 -9.09 18.41
C CYS A 6 -5.88 -7.94 17.55
N THR A 7 -4.86 -8.22 16.73
CA THR A 7 -4.35 -7.27 15.74
C THR A 7 -4.31 -7.92 14.36
N CYS A 8 -4.39 -7.09 13.33
CA CYS A 8 -4.23 -7.56 11.96
C CYS A 8 -2.77 -7.90 11.66
N ILE A 9 -2.57 -8.89 10.79
CA ILE A 9 -1.24 -9.21 10.28
C ILE A 9 -0.70 -8.03 9.43
N THR A 10 0.61 -7.99 9.23
CA THR A 10 1.25 -7.03 8.32
C THR A 10 0.55 -7.03 6.96
N GLY A 11 0.32 -5.84 6.40
CA GLY A 11 -0.40 -5.68 5.14
C GLY A 11 -1.92 -5.56 5.28
N PHE A 12 -2.48 -5.73 6.48
CA PHE A 12 -3.91 -5.60 6.73
C PHE A 12 -4.19 -4.51 7.77
N THR A 13 -5.23 -3.73 7.54
CA THR A 13 -5.66 -2.64 8.42
C THR A 13 -6.94 -3.06 9.14
N ASN A 14 -7.02 -2.79 10.45
CA ASN A 14 -8.27 -2.97 11.19
C ASN A 14 -9.26 -1.88 10.74
N THR A 15 -10.34 -2.27 10.07
CA THR A 15 -11.45 -1.40 9.66
C THR A 15 -12.70 -1.62 10.51
N GLY A 16 -12.61 -2.47 11.54
CA GLY A 16 -13.68 -2.74 12.49
C GLY A 16 -13.65 -1.77 13.68
N THR A 17 -14.22 -2.19 14.80
CA THR A 17 -14.19 -1.46 16.07
C THR A 17 -13.21 -2.12 17.05
N ASP A 18 -12.93 -1.46 18.17
CA ASP A 18 -12.02 -1.98 19.20
C ASP A 18 -12.47 -3.36 19.75
N ASP A 19 -13.78 -3.61 19.79
CA ASP A 19 -14.36 -4.88 20.24
C ASP A 19 -14.57 -5.91 19.10
N SER A 20 -14.41 -5.50 17.84
CA SER A 20 -14.66 -6.33 16.67
C SER A 20 -13.66 -6.02 15.56
N VAL A 21 -12.48 -6.62 15.64
CA VAL A 21 -11.41 -6.48 14.65
C VAL A 21 -11.87 -7.05 13.30
N VAL A 22 -11.81 -6.21 12.26
CA VAL A 22 -12.04 -6.62 10.86
C VAL A 22 -10.79 -6.28 10.07
N CYS A 23 -10.06 -7.30 9.63
CA CYS A 23 -8.83 -7.09 8.88
C CYS A 23 -9.11 -7.00 7.39
N THR A 24 -8.94 -5.80 6.86
CA THR A 24 -9.11 -5.50 5.44
C THR A 24 -7.74 -5.32 4.80
N ASP A 25 -7.58 -5.83 3.58
CA ASP A 25 -6.36 -5.66 2.79
C ASP A 25 -6.04 -4.16 2.65
N THR A 26 -4.84 -3.78 3.07
CA THR A 26 -4.40 -2.36 3.07
C THR A 26 -4.30 -1.80 1.66
N CYS A 27 -4.03 -2.61 0.64
CA CYS A 27 -4.04 -2.17 -0.75
C CYS A 27 -5.43 -1.72 -1.22
N THR A 28 -6.51 -2.22 -0.62
CA THR A 28 -7.87 -1.76 -0.92
C THR A 28 -8.23 -0.43 -0.26
N ILE A 29 -7.40 0.02 0.69
CA ILE A 29 -7.59 1.25 1.45
C ILE A 29 -6.55 2.27 1.00
N ASN A 30 -6.97 3.29 0.27
CA ASN A 30 -6.06 4.35 -0.23
C ASN A 30 -4.83 3.80 -0.97
N ASN A 31 -5.00 2.72 -1.76
CA ASN A 31 -3.92 2.06 -2.49
C ASN A 31 -2.72 1.66 -1.60
N GLY A 32 -2.96 1.33 -0.32
CA GLY A 32 -1.92 1.04 0.66
C GLY A 32 -0.94 2.18 0.93
N GLY A 33 -1.33 3.42 0.62
CA GLY A 33 -0.45 4.59 0.69
C GLY A 33 0.51 4.72 -0.50
N CYS A 34 0.42 3.83 -1.50
CA CYS A 34 1.20 3.91 -2.71
C CYS A 34 0.76 5.12 -3.56
N ASN A 35 1.71 5.66 -4.34
CA ASN A 35 1.41 6.65 -5.37
C ASN A 35 0.25 6.18 -6.30
N PRO A 36 -0.65 7.07 -6.77
CA PRO A 36 -1.77 6.68 -7.64
C PRO A 36 -1.36 5.95 -8.93
N SER A 37 -0.17 6.26 -9.45
CA SER A 37 0.44 5.61 -10.63
C SER A 37 1.27 4.37 -10.28
N ALA A 38 1.24 3.92 -9.02
CA ALA A 38 1.78 2.63 -8.60
C ALA A 38 0.67 1.58 -8.45
N ALA A 39 1.03 0.32 -8.69
CA ALA A 39 0.28 -0.84 -8.23
C ALA A 39 0.68 -1.16 -6.79
N CYS A 40 -0.32 -1.38 -5.93
CA CYS A 40 -0.13 -1.92 -4.60
C CYS A 40 -0.21 -3.44 -4.63
N THR A 41 0.77 -4.10 -4.00
CA THR A 41 0.86 -5.56 -3.88
C THR A 41 1.42 -5.93 -2.52
N HIS A 42 1.49 -7.22 -2.21
CA HIS A 42 2.12 -7.72 -0.98
C HIS A 42 3.40 -8.48 -1.28
N ASP A 43 4.42 -8.25 -0.46
CA ASP A 43 5.58 -9.11 -0.39
C ASP A 43 5.15 -10.52 0.06
N THR A 44 5.55 -11.55 -0.69
CA THR A 44 5.06 -12.92 -0.49
C THR A 44 5.57 -13.56 0.80
N ALA A 45 6.65 -13.06 1.39
CA ALA A 45 7.23 -13.62 2.61
C ALA A 45 6.74 -12.90 3.88
N THR A 46 6.52 -11.58 3.79
CA THR A 46 6.25 -10.72 4.95
C THR A 46 4.83 -10.13 4.98
N ASN A 47 4.08 -10.24 3.87
CA ASN A 47 2.83 -9.52 3.60
C ASN A 47 2.97 -7.99 3.66
N ALA A 48 4.19 -7.44 3.68
CA ALA A 48 4.40 -6.00 3.64
C ALA A 48 3.83 -5.41 2.34
N VAL A 49 3.26 -4.21 2.43
CA VAL A 49 2.80 -3.47 1.24
C VAL A 49 4.01 -3.12 0.38
N VAL A 50 3.92 -3.44 -0.90
CA VAL A 50 4.92 -3.13 -1.91
C VAL A 50 4.27 -2.30 -3.01
N CYS A 51 4.80 -1.10 -3.21
CA CYS A 51 4.38 -0.19 -4.26
C CYS A 51 5.31 -0.32 -5.47
N THR A 52 4.77 -0.65 -6.64
CA THR A 52 5.55 -0.73 -7.88
C THR A 52 4.95 0.18 -8.93
N CYS A 53 5.76 1.01 -9.60
CA CYS A 53 5.25 1.89 -10.65
C CYS A 53 4.64 1.09 -11.80
N LYS A 54 3.46 1.51 -12.24
CA LYS A 54 2.78 0.94 -13.42
C LYS A 54 3.65 1.17 -14.66
N THR A 55 3.45 0.35 -15.69
CA THR A 55 4.13 0.48 -16.98
C THR A 55 4.05 1.91 -17.52
N GLY A 56 5.18 2.47 -17.95
CA GLY A 56 5.28 3.86 -18.44
C GLY A 56 5.60 4.90 -17.36
N PHE A 57 5.70 4.50 -16.10
CA PHE A 57 6.12 5.36 -14.99
C PHE A 57 7.45 4.88 -14.40
N THR A 58 8.27 5.83 -13.98
CA THR A 58 9.55 5.60 -13.32
C THR A 58 9.45 6.01 -11.86
N ASN A 59 10.03 5.23 -10.95
CA ASN A 59 10.15 5.62 -9.55
C ASN A 59 11.21 6.72 -9.43
N THR A 60 10.80 7.93 -9.05
CA THR A 60 11.66 9.08 -8.78
C THR A 60 11.80 9.39 -7.29
N GLY A 61 11.17 8.57 -6.43
CA GLY A 61 11.22 8.68 -4.99
C GLY A 61 12.31 7.80 -4.38
N THR A 62 12.03 7.25 -3.20
CA THR A 62 12.91 6.29 -2.51
C THR A 62 12.27 4.89 -2.50
N ALA A 63 12.99 3.90 -1.97
CA ALA A 63 12.44 2.56 -1.77
C ALA A 63 11.26 2.55 -0.78
N ALA A 64 11.28 3.42 0.24
CA ALA A 64 10.22 3.52 1.25
C ALA A 64 9.08 4.46 0.84
N ASN A 65 9.35 5.44 -0.04
CA ASN A 65 8.36 6.37 -0.57
C ASN A 65 8.44 6.39 -2.08
N VAL A 66 7.70 5.47 -2.70
CA VAL A 66 7.66 5.30 -4.15
C VAL A 66 6.86 6.44 -4.77
N VAL A 67 7.49 7.21 -5.66
CA VAL A 67 6.86 8.30 -6.40
C VAL A 67 6.94 7.97 -7.89
N CYS A 68 5.80 7.68 -8.50
CA CYS A 68 5.73 7.26 -9.89
C CYS A 68 5.45 8.46 -10.78
N GLN A 69 6.48 8.91 -11.50
CA GLN A 69 6.37 9.97 -12.50
C GLN A 69 6.41 9.35 -13.89
N GLY A 70 5.48 9.76 -14.74
CA GLY A 70 5.48 9.32 -16.14
C GLY A 70 6.75 9.80 -16.81
N THR A 71 7.31 9.00 -17.73
CA THR A 71 8.32 9.53 -18.65
C THR A 71 7.63 10.57 -19.52
N LEU A 72 7.84 11.84 -19.22
CA LEU A 72 7.54 12.94 -20.12
C LEU A 72 8.39 12.77 -21.39
N ILE A 73 7.85 12.14 -22.42
CA ILE A 73 7.67 12.93 -23.64
C ILE A 73 6.56 13.89 -23.26
N ASP A 74 6.95 15.08 -22.80
CA ASP A 74 6.02 16.19 -22.55
C ASP A 74 5.52 16.67 -23.91
N CYS A 75 4.57 15.97 -24.51
CA CYS A 75 3.61 16.62 -25.38
C CYS A 75 2.39 16.92 -24.53
N ARG A 76 2.53 17.90 -23.62
CA ARG A 76 1.38 18.60 -23.07
C ARG A 76 0.49 19.01 -24.25
N THR A 77 -0.77 18.60 -24.22
CA THR A 77 -1.85 19.25 -24.99
C THR A 77 -2.02 20.68 -24.54
#